data_AF-A0A3D8I506-F1
#
_entry.id   AF-A0A3D8I506-F1
#
_cell.length_a   1.000
_cell.length_b   1.000
_cell.length_c   1.000
_cell.angle_alpha   90.00
_cell.angle_beta   90.00
_cell.angle_gamma   90.00
#
_symmetry.space_group_name_H-M   'P 1'
#
loop_
_entity.id
_entity.type
_entity.pdbx_description
1 polymer ?
#
loop_
_entity_poly.entity_id
_entity_poly.type
_entity_poly.pdbx_seq_one_letter_code
_entity_poly.pdbx_strand_id
1 'polypeptide(L)'
;MPLKDNKVKLTSGTKLTGQDSYKYYTGVSGIKGLLLENWKQLKSYSQANNRDFYKVFYDHRKEPSKLLIDKYRNVLNGERVKEIRKDNLNFFYILQSLGIKGIVTMDIDSWRDAGGHTTLWNGSKFLDDTNYLNDERDYVFVRELCFWELK
;
A
#
# COMPACT_ATOMS: atom_id res chain seq x y z
N MET A 1 1.40 16.32 -15.95
CA MET A 1 0.23 15.68 -16.61
C MET A 1 -0.84 16.75 -16.78
N PRO A 2 -1.21 17.18 -17.99
CA PRO A 2 -2.21 18.23 -18.14
C PRO A 2 -3.61 17.62 -18.02
N LEU A 3 -4.29 17.93 -16.93
CA LEU A 3 -5.68 17.55 -16.68
C LEU A 3 -6.61 18.47 -17.49
N LYS A 4 -7.72 17.95 -18.02
CA LYS A 4 -8.77 18.81 -18.63
C LYS A 4 -9.48 19.67 -17.59
N ASP A 5 -9.52 19.19 -16.35
CA ASP A 5 -10.18 19.86 -15.24
C ASP A 5 -9.16 20.66 -14.42
N ASN A 6 -9.32 21.99 -14.35
CA ASN A 6 -8.60 22.89 -13.44
C ASN A 6 -9.02 22.70 -11.96
N LYS A 7 -9.07 21.46 -11.47
CA LYS A 7 -9.43 21.17 -10.08
C LYS A 7 -8.28 21.56 -9.14
N VAL A 8 -8.57 22.54 -8.29
CA VAL A 8 -7.64 23.18 -7.33
C VAL A 8 -7.22 22.24 -6.18
N LYS A 9 -7.87 21.08 -6.01
CA LYS A 9 -7.54 20.12 -4.93
C LYS A 9 -7.62 18.68 -5.42
N LEU A 10 -6.46 18.01 -5.45
CA LEU A 10 -6.33 16.58 -5.72
C LEU A 10 -6.64 15.81 -4.44
N THR A 11 -7.87 15.29 -4.31
CA THR A 11 -8.25 14.42 -3.19
C THR A 11 -7.97 12.96 -3.57
N SER A 12 -7.46 12.12 -2.66
CA SER A 12 -7.31 10.67 -2.92
C SER A 12 -8.67 10.04 -3.27
N GLY A 13 -8.69 9.15 -4.27
CA GLY A 13 -9.91 8.55 -4.80
C GLY A 13 -10.58 9.33 -5.94
N THR A 14 -10.04 10.49 -6.33
CA THR A 14 -10.64 11.30 -7.41
C THR A 14 -10.36 10.68 -8.77
N LYS A 15 -11.41 10.58 -9.60
CA LYS A 15 -11.32 10.20 -11.01
C LYS A 15 -11.26 11.49 -11.84
N LEU A 16 -10.20 11.66 -12.63
CA LEU A 16 -9.96 12.84 -13.46
C LEU A 16 -9.82 12.43 -14.92
N THR A 17 -10.13 13.32 -15.85
CA THR A 17 -9.97 13.05 -17.28
C THR A 17 -8.75 13.80 -17.81
N GLY A 18 -7.82 13.07 -18.44
CA GLY A 18 -6.66 13.65 -19.11
C GLY A 18 -7.02 14.29 -20.45
N GLN A 19 -6.07 15.04 -21.02
CA GLN A 19 -6.23 15.59 -22.37
C GLN A 19 -6.42 14.51 -23.45
N ASP A 20 -5.79 13.36 -23.23
CA ASP A 20 -5.92 12.11 -23.99
C ASP A 20 -7.29 11.41 -23.84
N SER A 21 -8.19 11.98 -23.03
CA SER A 21 -9.51 11.42 -22.71
C SER A 21 -9.49 10.12 -21.91
N TYR A 22 -8.35 9.71 -21.36
CA TYR A 22 -8.27 8.61 -20.39
C TYR A 22 -8.63 9.09 -18.98
N LYS A 23 -9.10 8.13 -18.16
CA LYS A 23 -9.40 8.37 -16.73
C LYS A 23 -8.18 8.10 -15.88
N TYR A 24 -7.85 9.04 -15.01
CA TYR A 24 -6.74 9.01 -14.07
C TYR A 24 -7.27 9.01 -12.65
N TYR A 25 -6.75 8.12 -11.82
CA TYR A 25 -7.22 7.90 -10.46
C TYR A 25 -6.13 8.41 -9.50
N THR A 26 -6.51 9.30 -8.59
CA THR A 26 -5.56 9.92 -7.66
C THR A 26 -5.44 9.13 -6.38
N GLY A 27 -4.21 8.98 -5.89
CA GLY A 27 -3.91 8.34 -4.61
C GLY A 27 -4.20 6.82 -4.58
N VAL A 28 -3.65 6.17 -3.55
CA VAL A 28 -3.69 4.71 -3.42
C VAL A 28 -5.10 4.18 -3.27
N SER A 29 -5.96 4.87 -2.53
CA SER A 29 -7.36 4.46 -2.37
C SER A 29 -8.11 4.43 -3.70
N GLY A 30 -7.83 5.39 -4.60
CA GLY A 30 -8.42 5.44 -5.94
C GLY A 30 -7.95 4.31 -6.83
N ILE A 31 -6.64 4.04 -6.85
CA ILE A 31 -6.06 2.96 -7.66
C ILE A 31 -6.51 1.59 -7.14
N LYS A 32 -6.43 1.36 -5.83
CA LYS A 32 -6.91 0.14 -5.18
C LYS A 32 -8.40 -0.11 -5.47
N GLY A 33 -9.23 0.93 -5.36
CA GLY A 33 -10.66 0.85 -5.71
C GLY A 33 -10.87 0.46 -7.18
N LEU A 34 -10.15 1.10 -8.11
CA LEU A 34 -10.18 0.75 -9.53
C LEU A 34 -9.87 -0.73 -9.76
N LEU A 35 -8.79 -1.25 -9.17
CA LEU A 35 -8.34 -2.64 -9.34
C LEU A 35 -9.35 -3.64 -8.78
N LEU A 36 -9.92 -3.37 -7.59
CA LEU A 36 -10.93 -4.22 -6.98
C LEU A 36 -12.25 -4.23 -7.76
N GLU A 37 -12.70 -3.05 -8.22
CA GLU A 37 -13.95 -2.90 -8.97
C GLU A 37 -13.89 -3.53 -10.36
N ASN A 38 -12.73 -3.47 -11.04
CA ASN A 38 -12.64 -3.74 -12.48
C ASN A 38 -11.75 -4.93 -12.85
N TRP A 39 -10.98 -5.49 -11.91
CA TRP A 39 -10.03 -6.57 -12.25
C TRP A 39 -10.25 -7.85 -11.46
N LYS A 40 -9.78 -7.92 -10.22
CA LYS A 40 -9.89 -9.14 -9.40
C LYS A 40 -10.20 -8.77 -7.97
N GLN A 41 -11.14 -9.52 -7.40
CA GLN A 41 -11.37 -9.55 -5.98
C GLN A 41 -10.23 -10.28 -5.28
N LEU A 42 -9.83 -9.78 -4.12
CA LEU A 42 -8.74 -10.34 -3.34
C LEU A 42 -9.27 -11.15 -2.16
N LYS A 43 -8.54 -12.21 -1.81
CA LYS A 43 -8.74 -12.95 -0.57
C LYS A 43 -7.53 -12.77 0.34
N SER A 44 -7.69 -13.06 1.63
CA SER A 44 -6.57 -12.99 2.57
C SER A 44 -5.43 -13.89 2.09
N TYR A 45 -4.20 -13.42 2.22
CA TYR A 45 -3.02 -14.20 1.93
C TYR A 45 -3.02 -15.50 2.72
N SER A 46 -2.71 -16.59 2.02
CA SER A 46 -2.33 -17.87 2.62
C SER A 46 -1.42 -18.61 1.63
N GLN A 47 -0.75 -19.67 2.06
CA GLN A 47 0.06 -20.50 1.16
C GLN A 47 -0.76 -21.06 -0.03
N ALA A 48 -2.05 -21.33 0.18
CA ALA A 48 -2.97 -21.75 -0.87
C ALA A 48 -3.53 -20.58 -1.71
N ASN A 49 -3.45 -19.35 -1.21
CA ASN A 49 -3.90 -18.12 -1.88
C ASN A 49 -2.75 -17.12 -1.98
N ASN A 50 -1.83 -17.38 -2.90
CA ASN A 50 -0.56 -16.65 -3.03
C ASN A 50 -0.37 -15.97 -4.40
N ARG A 51 -1.42 -15.90 -5.23
CA ARG A 51 -1.38 -15.26 -6.56
C ARG A 51 -2.00 -13.87 -6.55
N ASP A 52 -3.24 -13.76 -6.06
CA ASP A 52 -3.95 -12.51 -5.90
C ASP A 52 -4.45 -12.44 -4.45
N PHE A 53 -3.90 -11.54 -3.64
CA PHE A 53 -4.18 -11.52 -2.20
C PHE A 53 -4.10 -10.15 -1.54
N TYR A 54 -4.67 -10.06 -0.34
CA TYR A 54 -4.37 -9.00 0.61
C TYR A 54 -3.76 -9.56 1.90
N LYS A 55 -2.90 -8.80 2.57
CA LYS A 55 -2.35 -9.10 3.89
C LYS A 55 -2.56 -7.89 4.79
N VAL A 56 -3.26 -8.09 5.91
CA VAL A 56 -3.40 -7.10 6.99
C VAL A 56 -2.32 -7.39 8.04
N PHE A 57 -1.56 -6.38 8.42
CA PHE A 57 -0.51 -6.45 9.45
C PHE A 57 -1.04 -6.03 10.83
N TYR A 58 -1.95 -5.06 10.86
CA TYR A 58 -2.74 -4.74 12.03
C TYR A 58 -4.08 -4.09 11.61
N ASP A 59 -5.08 -4.21 12.47
CA ASP A 59 -6.43 -3.69 12.21
C ASP A 59 -6.56 -2.27 12.77
N HIS A 60 -6.47 -1.25 11.89
CA HIS A 60 -6.62 0.14 12.30
C HIS A 60 -7.95 0.49 12.98
N ARG A 61 -9.00 -0.33 12.80
CA ARG A 61 -10.29 -0.10 13.46
C ARG A 61 -10.22 -0.47 14.95
N LYS A 62 -9.40 -1.45 15.29
CA LYS A 62 -9.15 -1.89 16.67
C LYS A 62 -7.97 -1.14 17.30
N GLU A 63 -6.96 -0.85 16.50
CA GLU A 63 -5.72 -0.20 16.91
C GLU A 63 -5.40 0.96 15.95
N PRO A 64 -6.05 2.13 16.12
CA PRO A 64 -5.77 3.30 15.29
C PRO A 64 -4.31 3.75 15.42
N SER A 65 -3.69 4.22 14.33
CA SER A 65 -2.26 4.62 14.33
C SER A 65 -1.90 5.65 15.39
N LYS A 66 -2.82 6.54 15.77
CA LYS A 66 -2.60 7.53 16.82
C LYS A 66 -2.27 6.92 18.19
N LEU A 67 -2.52 5.62 18.39
CA LEU A 67 -2.11 4.87 19.60
C LEU A 67 -0.69 4.31 19.47
N LEU A 68 -0.17 4.20 18.24
CA LEU A 68 1.15 3.65 17.93
C LEU A 68 2.17 4.77 17.73
N ILE A 69 1.78 5.85 17.06
CA ILE A 69 2.63 6.99 16.68
C ILE A 69 1.80 8.28 16.78
N ASP A 70 2.41 9.36 17.27
CA ASP A 70 1.78 10.67 17.26
C ASP A 70 1.94 11.42 15.92
N LYS A 71 1.30 12.58 15.80
CA LYS A 71 1.40 13.46 14.61
C LYS A 71 2.81 14.00 14.33
N TYR A 72 3.73 13.90 15.29
CA TYR A 72 5.12 14.34 15.19
C TYR A 72 6.07 13.18 14.90
N ARG A 73 5.54 11.96 14.65
CA ARG A 73 6.30 10.74 14.36
C ARG A 73 7.04 10.16 15.56
N ASN A 74 6.63 10.53 16.78
CA ASN A 74 7.12 9.87 17.98
C ASN A 74 6.39 8.54 18.13
N VAL A 75 7.15 7.46 18.30
CA VAL A 75 6.60 6.13 18.58
C VAL A 75 6.10 6.11 20.02
N LEU A 76 4.79 5.91 20.19
CA LEU A 76 4.11 5.87 21.49
C LEU A 76 4.11 4.46 22.07
N ASN A 77 3.98 3.44 21.22
CA ASN A 77 4.01 2.03 21.61
C ASN A 77 5.13 1.29 20.87
N GLY A 78 6.34 1.37 21.42
CA GLY A 78 7.55 0.85 20.77
C GLY A 78 7.56 -0.67 20.57
N GLU A 79 7.05 -1.44 21.54
CA GLU A 79 6.98 -2.90 21.43
C GLU A 79 6.05 -3.31 20.29
N ARG A 80 4.84 -2.73 20.25
CA ARG A 80 3.85 -3.04 19.23
C ARG A 80 4.30 -2.64 17.83
N VAL A 81 4.93 -1.46 17.70
CA VAL A 81 5.49 -1.01 16.41
C VAL A 81 6.61 -1.93 15.93
N LYS A 82 7.47 -2.43 16.83
CA LYS A 82 8.50 -3.43 16.49
C LYS A 82 7.88 -4.74 16.00
N GLU A 83 6.80 -5.22 16.60
CA GLU A 83 6.09 -6.41 16.14
C GLU A 83 5.54 -6.25 14.73
N ILE A 84 4.85 -5.13 14.46
CA ILE A 84 4.27 -4.84 13.14
C ILE A 84 5.37 -4.75 12.08
N ARG A 85 6.46 -4.03 12.36
CA ARG A 85 7.62 -3.90 11.46
C ARG A 85 8.30 -5.25 11.21
N LYS A 86 8.39 -6.11 12.23
CA LYS A 86 8.91 -7.46 12.06
C LYS A 86 8.00 -8.30 11.16
N ASP A 87 6.68 -8.20 11.28
CA ASP A 87 5.74 -8.89 10.38
C ASP A 87 5.81 -8.34 8.95
N ASN A 88 5.95 -7.00 8.78
CA ASN A 88 6.21 -6.39 7.47
C ASN A 88 7.47 -6.97 6.82
N LEU A 89 8.59 -7.02 7.54
CA LEU A 89 9.85 -7.54 7.05
C LEU A 89 9.78 -9.04 6.72
N ASN A 90 9.16 -9.85 7.59
CA ASN A 90 8.96 -11.27 7.32
C ASN A 90 8.13 -11.47 6.05
N PHE A 91 7.09 -10.66 5.86
CA PHE A 91 6.25 -10.75 4.68
C PHE A 91 6.96 -10.28 3.40
N PHE A 92 7.89 -9.34 3.48
CA PHE A 92 8.75 -8.98 2.35
C PHE A 92 9.54 -10.20 1.84
N TYR A 93 10.15 -10.97 2.74
CA TYR A 93 10.86 -12.20 2.36
C TYR A 93 9.91 -13.28 1.80
N ILE A 94 8.69 -13.39 2.35
CA ILE A 94 7.65 -14.26 1.78
C ILE A 94 7.34 -13.82 0.35
N LEU A 95 7.11 -12.52 0.10
CA LEU A 95 6.79 -12.00 -1.22
C LEU A 95 7.90 -12.27 -2.24
N GLN A 96 9.17 -12.14 -1.84
CA GLN A 96 10.32 -12.55 -2.65
C GLN A 96 10.30 -14.04 -2.97
N SER A 97 9.99 -14.90 -1.99
CA SER A 97 9.96 -16.35 -2.18
C SER A 97 8.87 -16.83 -3.16
N LEU A 98 7.82 -16.05 -3.39
CA LEU A 98 6.74 -16.39 -4.32
C LEU A 98 7.19 -16.35 -5.79
N GLY A 99 8.22 -15.55 -6.12
CA GLY A 99 8.72 -15.44 -7.51
C GLY A 99 7.69 -14.90 -8.52
N ILE A 100 6.61 -14.27 -8.05
CA ILE A 100 5.53 -13.71 -8.87
C ILE A 100 5.73 -12.24 -9.16
N LYS A 101 5.15 -11.73 -10.25
CA LYS A 101 5.20 -10.32 -10.66
C LYS A 101 3.81 -9.73 -10.53
N GLY A 102 3.71 -8.44 -10.21
CA GLY A 102 2.39 -7.90 -9.90
C GLY A 102 2.32 -6.40 -9.67
N ILE A 103 1.09 -5.94 -9.47
CA ILE A 103 0.80 -4.62 -8.91
C ILE A 103 0.70 -4.76 -7.39
N VAL A 104 1.30 -3.82 -6.67
CA VAL A 104 1.24 -3.76 -5.22
C VAL A 104 0.67 -2.42 -4.78
N THR A 105 -0.34 -2.47 -3.91
CA THR A 105 -0.81 -1.28 -3.18
C THR A 105 -0.56 -1.50 -1.70
N MET A 106 -0.01 -0.51 -1.01
CA MET A 106 0.26 -0.53 0.42
C MET A 106 -0.48 0.63 1.07
N ASP A 107 -1.28 0.35 2.09
CA ASP A 107 -1.75 1.37 3.01
C ASP A 107 -0.68 1.56 4.10
N ILE A 108 -0.20 2.78 4.26
CA ILE A 108 0.94 3.11 5.12
C ILE A 108 0.48 4.18 6.10
N ASP A 109 0.75 3.96 7.38
CA ASP A 109 0.47 4.96 8.41
C ASP A 109 1.70 5.87 8.62
N SER A 110 1.47 7.08 9.14
CA SER A 110 2.49 8.07 9.53
C SER A 110 3.26 8.76 8.40
N TRP A 111 2.77 8.68 7.16
CA TRP A 111 3.27 9.49 6.05
C TRP A 111 2.42 10.75 5.88
N ARG A 112 3.09 11.91 5.89
CA ARG A 112 2.53 13.27 6.06
C ARG A 112 1.46 13.66 5.00
N ASP A 113 1.65 13.25 3.76
CA ASP A 113 0.88 13.70 2.59
C ASP A 113 0.33 12.56 1.73
N ALA A 114 0.62 11.30 2.10
CA ALA A 114 0.13 10.11 1.43
C ALA A 114 -0.30 9.06 2.47
N GLY A 115 -1.49 8.47 2.29
CA GLY A 115 -1.97 7.38 3.15
C GLY A 115 -1.50 5.98 2.71
N GLY A 116 -0.58 5.92 1.76
CA GLY A 116 -0.15 4.67 1.14
C GLY A 116 0.75 4.87 -0.07
N HIS A 117 1.20 3.75 -0.64
CA HIS A 117 1.96 3.71 -1.89
C HIS A 117 1.38 2.70 -2.89
N THR A 118 1.58 2.92 -4.20
CA THR A 118 1.21 1.96 -5.24
C THR A 118 2.34 1.86 -6.25
N THR A 119 2.77 0.62 -6.54
CA THR A 119 3.92 0.36 -7.40
C THR A 119 3.83 -1.02 -8.05
N LEU A 120 4.85 -1.38 -8.82
CA LEU A 120 5.02 -2.67 -9.44
C LEU A 120 6.06 -3.51 -8.70
N TRP A 121 5.79 -4.81 -8.62
CA TRP A 121 6.68 -5.82 -8.08
C TRP A 121 7.17 -6.74 -9.19
N ASN A 122 8.49 -6.93 -9.30
CA ASN A 122 9.10 -7.67 -10.39
C ASN A 122 9.47 -9.13 -10.05
N GLY A 123 9.10 -9.62 -8.87
CA GLY A 123 9.51 -10.92 -8.35
C GLY A 123 10.56 -10.86 -7.24
N SER A 124 11.29 -9.76 -7.13
CA SER A 124 12.35 -9.61 -6.11
C SER A 124 12.40 -8.25 -5.43
N LYS A 125 11.99 -7.18 -6.13
CA LYS A 125 11.98 -5.81 -5.61
C LYS A 125 10.84 -4.96 -6.19
N PHE A 126 10.56 -3.85 -5.53
CA PHE A 126 9.69 -2.79 -6.03
C PHE A 126 10.39 -2.00 -7.15
N LEU A 127 9.68 -1.67 -8.22
CA LEU A 127 10.29 -1.06 -9.41
C LEU A 127 10.69 0.41 -9.26
N ASP A 128 10.12 1.12 -8.28
CA ASP A 128 10.51 2.48 -7.92
C ASP A 128 11.54 2.52 -6.77
N ASP A 129 12.08 1.34 -6.40
CA ASP A 129 13.04 1.13 -5.32
C ASP A 129 12.56 1.60 -3.92
N THR A 130 11.26 1.86 -3.73
CA THR A 130 10.69 2.21 -2.42
C THR A 130 10.16 0.98 -1.67
N ASN A 131 10.85 0.58 -0.60
CA ASN A 131 10.50 -0.60 0.20
C ASN A 131 9.94 -0.23 1.58
N TYR A 132 8.62 -0.06 1.66
CA TYR A 132 7.95 0.24 2.94
C TYR A 132 7.79 -0.96 3.88
N LEU A 133 7.98 -2.19 3.37
CA LEU A 133 7.97 -3.39 4.22
C LEU A 133 9.27 -3.56 5.01
N ASN A 134 10.35 -2.91 4.58
CA ASN A 134 11.65 -2.89 5.24
C ASN A 134 12.18 -1.44 5.33
N ASP A 135 11.34 -0.54 5.82
CA ASP A 135 11.70 0.89 5.93
C ASP A 135 12.57 1.14 7.18
N GLU A 136 13.68 1.87 7.02
CA GLU A 136 14.59 2.17 8.12
C GLU A 136 13.97 3.09 9.19
N ARG A 137 12.94 3.86 8.85
CA ARG A 137 12.32 4.83 9.76
C ARG A 137 11.31 4.12 10.66
N ASP A 138 11.57 4.10 11.97
CA ASP A 138 10.76 3.35 12.95
C ASP A 138 9.27 3.73 13.00
N TYR A 139 8.93 4.93 12.57
CA TYR A 139 7.56 5.40 12.50
C TYR A 139 6.84 5.03 11.19
N VAL A 140 7.50 4.38 10.23
CA VAL A 140 6.89 3.95 8.96
C VAL A 140 6.65 2.44 9.01
N PHE A 141 5.41 2.04 8.77
CA PHE A 141 5.04 0.63 8.63
C PHE A 141 3.76 0.48 7.80
N VAL A 142 3.67 -0.66 7.12
CA VAL A 142 2.54 -1.02 6.26
C VAL A 142 1.43 -1.63 7.11
N ARG A 143 0.23 -1.07 7.00
CA ARG A 143 -0.99 -1.60 7.64
C ARG A 143 -1.59 -2.75 6.84
N GLU A 144 -1.71 -2.54 5.53
CA GLU A 144 -2.31 -3.50 4.61
C GLU A 144 -1.57 -3.46 3.29
N LEU A 145 -1.32 -4.64 2.73
CA LEU A 145 -0.77 -4.81 1.39
C LEU A 145 -1.77 -5.59 0.54
N CYS A 146 -2.02 -5.12 -0.67
CA CYS A 146 -2.76 -5.85 -1.70
C CYS A 146 -1.86 -6.13 -2.89
N PHE A 147 -2.00 -7.31 -3.47
CA PHE A 147 -1.19 -7.81 -4.58
C PHE A 147 -2.10 -8.40 -5.67
N TRP A 148 -1.85 -7.99 -6.91
CA TRP A 148 -2.48 -8.57 -8.11
C TRP A 148 -1.39 -9.10 -9.04
N GLU A 149 -1.42 -10.41 -9.32
CA GLU A 149 -0.45 -11.02 -10.23
C GLU A 149 -0.64 -10.55 -11.67
N LEU A 150 0.47 -10.17 -12.29
CA LEU A 150 0.61 -9.90 -13.71
C LEU A 150 1.30 -11.10 -14.38
N LYS A 151 0.66 -11.63 -15.42
CA LYS A 151 1.21 -12.72 -16.24
C LYS A 151 2.14 -12.19 -17.33
#